data_AF-A0A7C5PB54-F1
#
_entry.id   AF-A0A7C5PB54-F1
#
_cell.length_a   1.000
_cell.length_b   1.000
_cell.length_c   1.000
_cell.angle_alpha   90.00
_cell.angle_beta   90.00
_cell.angle_gamma   90.00
#
_symmetry.space_group_name_H-M   'P 1'
#
loop_
_entity.id
_entity.type
_entity.pdbx_description
1 polymer ?
#
loop_
_entity_poly.entity_id
_entity_poly.type
_entity_poly.pdbx_seq_one_letter_code
_entity_poly.pdbx_strand_id
1 'polypeptide(L)'
;MEYDDFIKSVKTAMLFSDWIEEKNEDYLMEKYGIRPGEFSVKRGNADWLLYSAEELCKLLSLRRTEAEVRRLRIRMEYGAREELIPLLRLKGIGRVKARILYNNRIRDLGDVAKAPIPTLAQLLGKNLAVSIKKQVGEKVPEEEYAQKPGKKQDGQIGLRSFEE
;
A
#
# COMPACT_ATOMS: atom_id res chain seq x y z
N MET A 1 -13.31 -30.36 10.93
CA MET A 1 -13.16 -29.08 11.65
C MET A 1 -14.17 -29.08 12.76
N GLU A 2 -13.76 -28.81 13.99
CA GLU A 2 -14.70 -28.51 15.07
C GLU A 2 -15.42 -27.18 14.74
N TYR A 3 -16.68 -27.05 15.17
CA TYR A 3 -17.52 -25.90 14.85
C TYR A 3 -16.85 -24.56 15.20
N ASP A 4 -16.20 -24.49 16.36
CA ASP A 4 -15.53 -23.28 16.84
C ASP A 4 -14.38 -22.84 15.92
N ASP A 5 -13.61 -23.80 15.39
CA ASP A 5 -12.50 -23.50 14.48
C ASP A 5 -13.01 -23.01 13.13
N PHE A 6 -14.12 -23.57 12.65
CA PHE A 6 -14.79 -23.05 11.47
C PHE A 6 -15.22 -21.59 11.67
N ILE A 7 -15.86 -21.25 12.80
CA ILE A 7 -16.30 -19.87 13.09
C ILE A 7 -15.11 -18.91 13.19
N LYS A 8 -14.00 -19.33 13.83
CA LYS A 8 -12.76 -18.53 13.85
C LYS A 8 -12.20 -18.26 12.45
N SER A 9 -12.26 -19.26 11.56
CA SER A 9 -11.84 -19.12 10.17
C SER A 9 -12.70 -18.10 9.41
N VAL A 10 -14.02 -18.15 9.59
CA VAL A 10 -14.97 -17.21 8.98
C VAL A 10 -14.71 -15.78 9.47
N LYS A 11 -14.53 -15.58 10.79
CA LYS A 11 -14.16 -14.27 11.35
C LYS A 11 -12.88 -13.72 10.72
N THR A 12 -11.87 -14.57 10.53
CA THR A 12 -10.60 -14.18 9.91
C THR A 12 -10.77 -13.84 8.43
N ALA A 13 -11.58 -14.60 7.69
CA ALA A 13 -11.90 -14.29 6.30
C ALA A 13 -12.64 -12.95 6.17
N MET A 14 -13.60 -12.66 7.05
CA MET A 14 -14.31 -11.37 7.08
C MET A 14 -13.37 -10.21 7.39
N LEU A 15 -12.46 -10.37 8.36
CA LEU A 15 -11.43 -9.38 8.66
C LEU A 15 -10.60 -9.02 7.43
N PHE A 16 -10.12 -10.03 6.69
CA PHE A 16 -9.35 -9.80 5.47
C PHE A 16 -10.19 -9.20 4.35
N SER A 17 -11.46 -9.59 4.24
CA SER A 17 -12.40 -8.99 3.29
C SER A 17 -12.53 -7.49 3.53
N ASP A 18 -12.70 -7.06 4.78
CA ASP A 18 -12.78 -5.63 5.11
C ASP A 18 -11.46 -4.90 4.86
N TRP A 19 -10.33 -5.55 5.14
CA TRP A 19 -9.00 -5.00 4.85
C TRP A 19 -8.79 -4.71 3.36
N ILE A 20 -9.10 -5.67 2.47
CA ILE A 20 -8.97 -5.51 1.02
C ILE A 20 -10.06 -4.61 0.40
N GLU A 21 -11.07 -4.24 1.19
CA GLU A 21 -12.10 -3.24 0.86
C GLU A 21 -11.80 -1.84 1.42
N GLU A 22 -10.54 -1.62 1.85
CA GLU A 22 -9.98 -0.35 2.31
C GLU A 22 -10.54 0.17 3.63
N LYS A 23 -11.01 -0.72 4.50
CA LYS A 23 -11.25 -0.35 5.89
C LYS A 23 -9.93 -0.01 6.59
N ASN A 24 -9.95 1.04 7.40
CA ASN A 24 -8.78 1.46 8.17
C ASN A 24 -8.52 0.46 9.31
N GLU A 25 -7.31 0.49 9.86
CA GLU A 25 -6.90 -0.48 10.88
C GLU A 25 -7.71 -0.33 12.18
N ASP A 26 -8.04 0.90 12.56
CA ASP A 26 -8.86 1.18 13.75
C ASP A 26 -10.23 0.50 13.67
N TYR A 27 -10.90 0.58 12.52
CA TYR A 27 -12.17 -0.11 12.27
C TYR A 27 -12.02 -1.62 12.41
N LEU A 28 -10.94 -2.20 11.89
CA LEU A 28 -10.70 -3.64 11.99
C LEU A 28 -10.46 -4.07 13.44
N MET A 29 -9.70 -3.29 14.21
CA MET A 29 -9.45 -3.55 15.63
C MET A 29 -10.74 -3.51 16.44
N GLU A 30 -11.56 -2.48 16.23
CA GLU A 30 -12.83 -2.32 16.94
C GLU A 30 -13.83 -3.43 16.59
N LYS A 31 -14.07 -3.66 15.30
CA LYS A 31 -15.08 -4.63 14.84
C LYS A 31 -14.72 -6.08 15.15
N TYR A 32 -13.44 -6.45 15.01
CA TYR A 32 -13.01 -7.83 15.15
C TYR A 32 -12.32 -8.11 16.49
N GLY A 33 -12.10 -7.09 17.33
CA GLY A 33 -11.44 -7.24 18.63
C GLY A 33 -10.00 -7.74 18.50
N ILE A 34 -9.30 -7.34 17.43
CA ILE A 34 -7.92 -7.78 17.15
C ILE A 34 -6.92 -6.70 17.56
N ARG A 35 -5.71 -7.13 17.92
CA ARG A 35 -4.60 -6.21 18.24
C ARG A 35 -3.73 -5.93 17.00
N PRO A 36 -3.02 -4.79 16.92
CA PRO A 36 -2.14 -4.47 15.78
C PRO A 36 -1.09 -5.55 15.49
N GLY A 37 -0.49 -6.12 16.54
CA GLY A 37 0.50 -7.20 16.40
C GLY A 37 -0.11 -8.49 15.85
N GLU A 38 -1.31 -8.86 16.33
CA GLU A 38 -2.05 -10.02 15.83
C GLU A 38 -2.44 -9.84 14.36
N PHE A 39 -2.91 -8.65 13.99
CA PHE A 39 -3.23 -8.31 12.61
C PHE A 39 -2.01 -8.48 11.69
N SER A 40 -0.85 -7.99 12.11
CA SER A 40 0.39 -8.10 11.36
C SER A 40 0.80 -9.56 11.13
N VAL A 41 0.70 -10.40 12.17
CA VAL A 41 0.97 -11.84 12.05
C VAL A 41 -0.02 -12.50 11.09
N LYS A 42 -1.32 -12.22 11.24
CA LYS A 42 -2.35 -12.76 10.34
C LYS A 42 -2.11 -12.36 8.89
N ARG A 43 -1.76 -11.10 8.61
CA ARG A 43 -1.41 -10.65 7.25
C ARG A 43 -0.18 -11.36 6.70
N GLY A 44 0.87 -11.54 7.51
CA GLY A 44 2.06 -12.30 7.10
C GLY A 44 1.74 -13.75 6.74
N ASN A 45 0.93 -14.41 7.55
CA ASN A 45 0.46 -15.77 7.26
C ASN A 45 -0.40 -15.82 5.99
N ALA A 46 -1.29 -14.84 5.78
CA ALA A 46 -2.10 -14.76 4.58
C ALA A 46 -1.26 -14.56 3.32
N ASP A 47 -0.22 -13.71 3.37
CA ASP A 47 0.70 -13.54 2.24
C ASP A 47 1.40 -14.85 1.88
N TRP A 48 1.92 -15.56 2.88
CA TRP A 48 2.59 -16.84 2.67
C TRP A 48 1.65 -17.93 2.10
N LEU A 49 0.41 -17.99 2.58
CA LEU A 49 -0.60 -18.92 2.07
C LEU A 49 -1.01 -18.58 0.64
N LEU A 50 -1.19 -17.30 0.33
CA LEU A 50 -1.52 -16.85 -1.04
C LEU A 50 -0.36 -17.10 -2.00
N TYR A 51 0.89 -16.88 -1.58
CA TYR A 51 2.06 -17.25 -2.35
C TYR A 51 2.11 -18.76 -2.62
N SER A 52 1.91 -19.58 -1.59
CA SER A 52 1.89 -21.04 -1.74
C SER A 52 0.77 -21.50 -2.68
N ALA A 53 -0.42 -20.88 -2.59
CA ALA A 53 -1.52 -21.14 -3.50
C ALA A 53 -1.22 -20.73 -4.95
N GLU A 54 -0.51 -19.62 -5.17
CA GLU A 54 -0.04 -19.18 -6.48
C GLU A 54 0.89 -20.22 -7.12
N GLU A 55 1.86 -20.73 -6.36
CA GLU A 55 2.80 -21.76 -6.83
C GLU A 55 2.12 -23.10 -7.12
N LEU A 56 1.15 -23.50 -6.28
CA LEU A 56 0.33 -24.69 -6.56
C LEU A 56 -0.49 -24.53 -7.83
N CYS A 57 -1.06 -23.34 -8.08
CA CYS A 57 -1.79 -23.07 -9.32
C CYS A 57 -0.88 -23.16 -10.55
N LYS A 58 0.38 -22.70 -10.45
CA LYS A 58 1.38 -22.85 -11.52
C LYS A 58 1.68 -24.32 -11.81
N LEU A 59 1.92 -25.12 -10.76
CA LEU A 59 2.20 -26.55 -10.88
C LEU A 59 1.03 -27.31 -11.52
N LEU A 60 -0.20 -26.98 -11.15
CA LEU A 60 -1.42 -27.59 -11.67
C LEU A 60 -1.91 -26.97 -12.98
N SER A 61 -1.17 -26.02 -13.56
CA SER A 61 -1.54 -25.30 -14.79
C SER A 61 -2.90 -24.56 -14.72
N LEU A 62 -3.33 -24.15 -13.53
CA LEU A 62 -4.58 -23.41 -13.28
C LEU A 62 -4.41 -21.91 -13.52
N ARG A 63 -4.15 -21.50 -14.76
CA ARG A 63 -3.75 -20.12 -15.13
C ARG A 63 -4.74 -19.04 -14.69
N ARG A 64 -6.05 -19.31 -14.78
CA ARG A 64 -7.08 -18.34 -14.35
C ARG A 64 -7.01 -18.08 -12.84
N THR A 65 -6.96 -19.16 -12.07
CA THR A 65 -6.89 -19.11 -10.60
C THR A 65 -5.57 -18.50 -10.14
N GLU A 66 -4.45 -18.82 -10.80
CA GLU A 66 -3.15 -18.18 -10.54
C GLU A 66 -3.25 -16.65 -10.68
N ALA A 67 -3.86 -16.15 -11.74
CA ALA A 67 -4.06 -14.72 -11.93
C ALA A 67 -4.96 -14.09 -10.86
N GLU A 68 -6.02 -14.78 -10.44
CA GLU A 68 -6.93 -14.33 -9.37
C GLU A 68 -6.22 -14.29 -8.01
N VAL A 69 -5.47 -15.33 -7.65
CA VAL A 69 -4.68 -15.41 -6.41
C VAL A 69 -3.60 -14.33 -6.38
N ARG A 70 -2.91 -14.10 -7.49
CA ARG A 70 -1.89 -13.06 -7.60
C ARG A 70 -2.47 -11.65 -7.40
N ARG A 71 -3.66 -11.37 -7.96
CA ARG A 71 -4.35 -10.10 -7.69
C ARG A 71 -4.78 -9.98 -6.24
N LEU A 72 -5.33 -11.05 -5.66
CA LEU A 72 -5.71 -11.09 -4.25
C LEU A 72 -4.52 -10.86 -3.32
N ARG A 73 -3.36 -11.43 -3.64
CA ARG A 73 -2.12 -11.24 -2.86
C ARG A 73 -1.69 -9.78 -2.80
N ILE A 74 -1.70 -9.07 -3.94
CA ILE A 74 -1.42 -7.62 -3.97
C ILE A 74 -2.44 -6.85 -3.13
N ARG A 75 -3.73 -7.18 -3.26
CA ARG A 75 -4.78 -6.54 -2.46
C ARG A 75 -4.59 -6.78 -0.95
N MET A 76 -4.16 -7.98 -0.58
CA MET A 76 -3.88 -8.37 0.82
C MET A 76 -2.67 -7.63 1.38
N GLU A 77 -1.61 -7.46 0.59
CA GLU A 77 -0.40 -6.74 1.01
C GLU A 77 -0.73 -5.27 1.34
N TYR A 78 -1.41 -4.60 0.42
CA TYR A 78 -1.64 -3.15 0.50
C TYR A 78 -2.94 -2.76 1.22
N GLY A 79 -3.89 -3.67 1.42
CA GLY A 79 -5.20 -3.36 1.97
C GLY A 79 -5.99 -2.46 1.04
N ALA A 80 -6.08 -2.86 -0.22
CA ALA A 80 -6.60 -2.05 -1.31
C ALA A 80 -7.54 -2.84 -2.21
N ARG A 81 -8.51 -2.15 -2.81
CA ARG A 81 -9.36 -2.72 -3.85
C ARG A 81 -8.61 -2.92 -5.15
N GLU A 82 -9.18 -3.75 -6.02
CA GLU A 82 -8.54 -4.19 -7.26
C GLU A 82 -8.24 -3.03 -8.22
N GLU A 83 -9.08 -1.99 -8.25
CA GLU A 83 -8.91 -0.84 -9.12
C GLU A 83 -7.64 0.00 -8.81
N LEU A 84 -7.07 -0.16 -7.60
CA LEU A 84 -5.87 0.56 -7.20
C LEU A 84 -4.56 -0.16 -7.58
N ILE A 85 -4.63 -1.43 -7.98
CA ILE A 85 -3.46 -2.26 -8.32
C ILE A 85 -2.51 -1.57 -9.33
N PRO A 86 -2.99 -0.91 -10.40
CA PRO A 86 -2.09 -0.23 -11.34
C PRO A 86 -1.23 0.85 -10.68
N LEU A 87 -1.80 1.60 -9.72
CA LEU A 87 -1.13 2.70 -9.02
C LEU A 87 -0.18 2.21 -7.92
N LEU A 88 -0.51 1.08 -7.27
CA LEU A 88 0.31 0.49 -6.21
C LEU A 88 1.67 -0.02 -6.70
N ARG A 89 1.86 -0.17 -8.02
CA ARG A 89 3.16 -0.47 -8.63
C ARG A 89 4.18 0.65 -8.49
N LEU A 90 3.73 1.88 -8.23
CA LEU A 90 4.59 3.04 -8.04
C LEU A 90 5.23 3.01 -6.66
N LYS A 91 6.57 3.09 -6.61
CA LYS A 91 7.31 3.16 -5.36
C LYS A 91 6.91 4.44 -4.59
N GLY A 92 6.59 4.28 -3.31
CA GLY A 92 6.16 5.37 -2.43
C GLY A 92 4.65 5.67 -2.46
N ILE A 93 3.87 4.90 -3.24
CA ILE A 93 2.41 4.95 -3.27
C ILE A 93 1.84 3.75 -2.50
N GLY A 94 1.24 4.02 -1.34
CA GLY A 94 0.40 3.05 -0.62
C GLY A 94 -1.09 3.28 -0.87
N ARG A 95 -1.96 2.52 -0.19
CA ARG A 95 -3.43 2.57 -0.39
C ARG A 95 -4.03 3.98 -0.33
N VAL A 96 -3.61 4.80 0.65
CA VAL A 96 -4.18 6.15 0.86
C VAL A 96 -3.87 7.05 -0.34
N LYS A 97 -2.61 7.06 -0.79
CA LYS A 97 -2.18 7.88 -1.93
C LYS A 97 -2.74 7.36 -3.25
N ALA A 98 -2.81 6.04 -3.42
CA ALA A 98 -3.47 5.43 -4.58
C ALA A 98 -4.95 5.83 -4.64
N ARG A 99 -5.66 5.82 -3.50
CA ARG A 99 -7.06 6.26 -3.43
C ARG A 99 -7.23 7.74 -3.75
N ILE A 100 -6.33 8.60 -3.27
CA ILE A 100 -6.32 10.04 -3.62
C ILE A 100 -6.19 10.22 -5.14
N LEU A 101 -5.23 9.55 -5.78
CA LEU A 101 -5.05 9.61 -7.24
C LEU A 101 -6.29 9.12 -7.98
N TYR A 102 -6.82 7.96 -7.59
CA TYR A 102 -7.98 7.35 -8.23
C TYR A 102 -9.22 8.25 -8.16
N ASN A 103 -9.45 8.88 -7.00
CA ASN A 103 -10.54 9.83 -6.81
C ASN A 103 -10.39 11.09 -7.67
N ASN A 104 -9.15 11.45 -8.03
CA ASN A 104 -8.82 12.55 -8.93
C ASN A 104 -8.71 12.11 -10.40
N ARG A 105 -9.33 10.98 -10.78
CA ARG A 105 -9.36 10.44 -12.14
C ARG A 105 -7.99 10.04 -12.71
N ILE A 106 -6.99 9.82 -11.84
CA ILE A 106 -5.69 9.27 -12.22
C ILE A 106 -5.71 7.79 -11.81
N ARG A 107 -5.99 6.89 -12.75
CA ARG A 107 -6.32 5.49 -12.43
C ARG A 107 -5.20 4.51 -12.75
N ASP A 108 -4.30 4.88 -13.66
CA ASP A 108 -3.21 4.01 -14.08
C ASP A 108 -1.90 4.77 -14.32
N LEU A 109 -0.86 4.03 -14.71
CA LEU A 109 0.47 4.57 -15.01
C LEU A 109 0.44 5.54 -16.20
N GLY A 110 -0.46 5.33 -17.16
CA GLY A 110 -0.63 6.21 -18.32
C GLY A 110 -1.24 7.55 -17.94
N ASP A 111 -2.21 7.56 -17.03
CA ASP A 111 -2.77 8.79 -16.47
C ASP A 111 -1.71 9.56 -15.66
N VAL A 112 -0.85 8.87 -14.92
CA VAL A 112 0.28 9.50 -14.22
C VAL A 112 1.27 10.11 -15.22
N ALA A 113 1.52 9.44 -16.34
CA ALA A 113 2.35 9.98 -17.43
C ALA A 113 1.72 11.21 -18.11
N LYS A 114 0.40 11.30 -18.19
CA LYS A 114 -0.29 12.48 -18.76
C LYS A 114 -0.49 13.61 -17.76
N ALA A 115 -0.61 13.31 -16.47
CA ALA A 115 -0.91 14.30 -15.45
C ALA A 115 0.24 15.30 -15.28
N PRO A 116 -0.04 16.62 -15.23
CA PRO A 116 0.99 17.62 -15.06
C PRO A 116 1.60 17.54 -13.64
N ILE A 117 2.92 17.78 -13.54
CA ILE A 117 3.67 17.67 -12.28
C ILE A 117 3.08 18.56 -11.18
N PRO A 118 2.64 19.82 -11.43
CA PRO A 118 1.98 20.64 -10.42
C PRO A 118 0.75 19.97 -9.79
N THR A 119 -0.08 19.30 -10.59
CA THR A 119 -1.26 18.57 -10.10
C THR A 119 -0.86 17.39 -9.22
N LEU A 120 0.12 16.59 -9.66
CA LEU A 120 0.64 15.48 -8.85
C LEU A 120 1.28 15.98 -7.55
N ALA A 121 2.00 17.10 -7.60
CA ALA A 121 2.65 17.70 -6.45
C ALA A 121 1.64 18.23 -5.42
N GLN A 122 0.50 18.77 -5.88
CA GLN A 122 -0.60 19.18 -5.00
C GLN A 122 -1.24 17.98 -4.29
N LEU A 123 -1.40 16.85 -4.98
CA LEU A 123 -2.04 15.66 -4.41
C LEU A 123 -1.13 14.83 -3.49
N LEU A 124 0.17 14.74 -3.81
CA LEU A 124 1.09 13.78 -3.20
C LEU A 124 2.32 14.41 -2.54
N GLY A 125 2.56 15.69 -2.77
CA GLY A 125 3.79 16.39 -2.43
C GLY A 125 4.82 16.38 -3.56
N LYS A 126 5.64 17.43 -3.61
CA LYS A 126 6.62 17.70 -4.70
C LYS A 126 7.59 16.55 -4.96
N ASN A 127 8.23 16.03 -3.90
CA ASN A 127 9.26 14.99 -4.04
C ASN A 127 8.69 13.68 -4.62
N LEU A 128 7.49 13.31 -4.16
CA LEU A 128 6.84 12.10 -4.64
C LEU A 128 6.33 12.27 -6.06
N ALA A 129 5.78 13.44 -6.41
CA ALA A 129 5.34 13.76 -7.76
C ALA A 129 6.49 13.64 -8.78
N VAL A 130 7.66 14.20 -8.48
CA VAL A 130 8.85 14.05 -9.32
C VAL A 130 9.29 12.58 -9.40
N SER A 131 9.31 11.87 -8.27
CA SER A 131 9.70 10.46 -8.23
C SER A 131 8.80 9.56 -9.08
N ILE A 132 7.47 9.67 -8.96
CA ILE A 132 6.54 8.85 -9.75
C ILE A 132 6.58 9.22 -11.23
N LYS A 133 6.84 10.50 -11.55
CA LYS A 133 6.96 10.96 -12.93
C LYS A 133 8.21 10.39 -13.62
N LYS A 134 9.33 10.32 -12.89
CA LYS A 134 10.54 9.61 -13.33
C LYS A 134 10.30 8.10 -13.50
N GLN A 135 9.51 7.47 -12.63
CA GLN A 135 9.20 6.03 -12.71
C GLN A 135 8.39 5.65 -13.96
N VAL A 136 7.57 6.56 -14.49
CA VAL A 136 6.83 6.34 -15.74
C VAL A 136 7.62 6.73 -17.00
N GLY A 137 8.92 7.04 -16.87
CA GLY A 137 9.83 7.27 -17.99
C GLY A 137 9.87 8.71 -18.51
N GLU A 138 9.23 9.66 -17.82
CA GLU A 138 9.28 11.06 -18.21
C GLU A 138 10.56 11.76 -17.73
N LYS A 139 11.19 12.52 -18.63
CA LYS A 139 12.35 13.36 -18.30
C LYS A 139 11.89 14.59 -17.56
N VAL A 140 12.02 14.58 -16.23
CA VAL A 140 11.72 15.74 -15.39
C VAL A 140 12.95 16.64 -15.31
N PRO A 141 12.86 17.95 -15.66
CA PRO A 141 13.93 18.91 -15.43
C PRO A 141 14.24 18.98 -13.93
N GLU A 142 15.46 18.65 -13.53
CA GLU A 142 15.85 18.59 -12.12
C GLU A 142 15.88 19.98 -11.45
N GLU A 143 16.06 21.03 -12.24
CA GLU A 143 16.20 22.41 -11.77
C GLU A 143 14.89 23.04 -11.28
N GLU A 144 13.75 22.68 -11.88
CA GLU A 144 12.45 23.31 -11.58
C GLU A 144 11.82 22.82 -10.26
N TYR A 145 12.25 21.64 -9.77
CA TYR A 145 11.71 21.00 -8.56
C TYR A 145 12.76 20.70 -7.48
N ALA A 146 14.00 21.14 -7.67
CA ALA A 146 15.03 21.06 -6.64
C ALA A 146 14.61 21.87 -5.40
N GLN A 147 14.43 21.19 -4.26
CA GLN A 147 14.22 21.88 -2.99
C GLN A 147 15.57 22.36 -2.43
N LYS A 148 15.62 23.61 -1.97
CA LYS A 148 16.68 24.07 -1.06
C LYS A 148 16.63 23.20 0.19
N PRO A 149 17.76 22.69 0.72
CA PRO A 149 17.75 21.92 1.95
C PRO A 149 17.06 22.74 3.05
N GLY A 150 16.02 22.16 3.66
CA GLY A 150 15.31 22.80 4.75
C GLY A 150 16.30 23.18 5.86
N LYS A 151 16.13 24.36 6.46
CA LYS A 151 16.87 24.75 7.67
C LYS A 151 16.75 23.59 8.66
N LYS A 152 17.90 23.03 9.07
CA LYS A 152 17.97 22.16 10.26
C LYS A 152 17.24 22.91 11.37
N GLN A 153 16.12 22.37 11.83
CA GLN A 153 15.58 22.82 13.10
C GLN A 153 16.59 22.33 14.14
N ASP A 154 17.31 23.26 14.76
CA ASP A 154 18.18 22.98 15.90
C ASP A 154 17.30 22.45 17.03
N GLY A 155 17.13 21.13 17.05
CA GLY A 155 16.30 20.40 17.99
C GLY A 155 17.18 19.69 19.00
N GLN A 156 17.15 20.23 20.22
CA GLN A 156 17.66 19.70 21.49
C GLN A 156 19.17 19.50 21.58
N ILE A 157 19.81 20.47 22.25
CA ILE A 157 21.08 20.28 22.95
C ILE A 157 20.87 19.08 23.89
N GLY A 158 21.58 17.98 23.62
CA GLY A 158 21.56 16.82 24.50
C GLY A 158 22.01 17.20 25.91
N LEU A 159 21.47 16.55 26.93
CA LEU A 159 21.76 16.73 28.37
C LEU A 159 23.23 16.54 28.81
N ARG A 160 24.20 16.61 27.88
CA ARG A 160 25.64 16.47 28.12
C ARG A 160 26.41 17.80 28.16
N SER A 161 25.72 18.93 28.06
CA SER A 161 26.35 20.26 28.02
C SER A 161 26.34 21.01 29.37
N PHE A 162 26.19 20.30 30.49
CA PHE A 162 26.23 20.89 31.85
C PHE A 162 27.15 20.10 32.80
N GLU A 163 28.28 19.61 32.28
CA GLU A 163 29.37 19.12 33.13
C GLU A 163 30.69 19.74 32.65
N GLU A 164 30.87 21.02 33.00
CA GLU A 164 32.18 21.65 33.25
C GLU A 164 32.07 22.53 34.49
#